data_AF-A0A452ZNI2-F1
#
_entry.id   AF-A0A452ZNI2-F1
#
_cell.length_a   1.000
_cell.length_b   1.000
_cell.length_c   1.000
_cell.angle_alpha   90.00
_cell.angle_beta   90.00
_cell.angle_gamma   90.00
#
_symmetry.space_group_name_H-M   'P 1'
#
loop_
_entity.id
_entity.type
_entity.pdbx_description
1 polymer ?
#
loop_
_entity_poly.entity_id
_entity_poly.type
_entity_poly.pdbx_seq_one_letter_code
_entity_poly.pdbx_strand_id
1 'polypeptide(L)'
;MTVTLQDIAMITGLPIDGNPLCMNTDFEGWRAQMQALIGMVPPEPREPEREDKKKERVAAGATFTWISSNFAHCPDDANEDMVKTYARVYMWYVVSRTMFADGTGKNAR
;
A
#
# COMPACT_ATOMS: atom_id res chain seq x y z
N MET A 1 -18.68 -0.02 -9.27
CA MET A 1 -17.83 -0.67 -10.29
C MET A 1 -16.94 -1.62 -9.52
N THR A 2 -17.04 -2.93 -9.77
CA THR A 2 -16.29 -3.95 -9.03
C THR A 2 -15.29 -4.56 -9.99
N VAL A 3 -14.01 -4.47 -9.65
CA VAL A 3 -12.95 -5.08 -10.43
C VAL A 3 -12.92 -6.58 -10.13
N THR A 4 -12.96 -7.43 -11.16
CA THR A 4 -12.95 -8.89 -11.03
C THR A 4 -11.55 -9.46 -11.19
N LEU A 5 -11.31 -10.71 -10.75
CA LEU A 5 -10.03 -11.39 -11.00
C LEU A 5 -9.72 -11.52 -12.50
N GLN A 6 -10.74 -11.62 -13.35
CA GLN A 6 -10.58 -11.65 -14.80
C GLN A 6 -10.05 -10.31 -15.35
N ASP A 7 -10.53 -9.19 -14.82
CA ASP A 7 -10.02 -7.86 -15.18
C ASP A 7 -8.56 -7.71 -14.75
N ILE A 8 -8.19 -8.22 -13.58
CA ILE A 8 -6.79 -8.19 -13.11
C ILE A 8 -5.88 -9.08 -13.96
N ALA A 9 -6.33 -10.29 -14.31
CA ALA A 9 -5.58 -11.17 -15.21
C ALA A 9 -5.34 -10.49 -16.57
N MET A 10 -6.33 -9.74 -17.07
CA MET A 10 -6.19 -8.96 -18.30
C MET A 10 -5.20 -7.79 -18.15
N ILE A 11 -5.26 -7.03 -17.05
CA ILE A 11 -4.36 -5.89 -16.78
C ILE A 11 -2.91 -6.36 -16.61
N THR A 12 -2.71 -7.48 -15.93
CA THR A 12 -1.37 -7.99 -15.58
C THR A 12 -0.78 -8.92 -16.65
N GLY A 13 -1.61 -9.49 -17.52
CA GLY A 13 -1.20 -10.53 -18.48
C GLY A 13 -0.82 -11.85 -17.81
N LEU A 14 -1.11 -12.03 -16.52
CA LEU A 14 -0.79 -13.22 -15.75
C LEU A 14 -2.05 -14.03 -15.49
N PRO A 15 -1.99 -15.37 -15.59
CA PRO A 15 -3.08 -16.22 -15.16
C PRO A 15 -3.24 -16.09 -13.65
N ILE A 16 -4.39 -15.60 -13.22
CA ILE A 16 -4.75 -15.52 -11.80
C ILE A 16 -5.73 -16.65 -11.53
N ASP A 17 -5.21 -17.73 -10.96
CA ASP A 17 -5.99 -18.85 -10.45
C ASP A 17 -5.93 -18.81 -8.92
N GLY A 18 -7.10 -18.77 -8.28
CA GLY A 18 -7.18 -18.65 -6.83
C GLY A 18 -8.50 -18.06 -6.32
N ASN A 19 -8.76 -18.29 -5.04
CA ASN A 19 -9.94 -17.72 -4.37
C ASN A 19 -9.74 -16.21 -4.14
N PRO A 20 -10.78 -15.39 -4.39
CA PRO A 20 -10.70 -13.97 -4.08
C PRO A 20 -10.48 -13.78 -2.57
N LEU A 21 -9.46 -13.00 -2.23
CA LEU A 21 -9.20 -12.62 -0.85
C LEU A 21 -10.11 -11.43 -0.48
N CYS A 22 -11.30 -11.72 0.02
CA CYS A 22 -12.22 -10.73 0.54
C CYS A 22 -11.86 -10.42 1.99
N MET A 23 -11.16 -9.33 2.24
CA MET A 23 -10.86 -8.83 3.59
C MET A 23 -11.64 -7.54 3.87
N ASN A 24 -11.91 -7.28 5.15
CA ASN A 24 -12.45 -6.00 5.57
C ASN A 24 -11.42 -4.91 5.21
N THR A 25 -11.82 -3.94 4.40
CA THR A 25 -11.01 -2.79 3.99
C THR A 25 -11.15 -1.62 4.96
N ASP A 26 -11.72 -1.84 6.15
CA ASP A 26 -11.80 -0.82 7.20
C ASP A 26 -10.40 -0.26 7.46
N PHE A 27 -10.33 1.06 7.30
CA PHE A 27 -9.08 1.80 7.39
C PHE A 27 -8.57 1.90 8.83
N GLU A 28 -9.41 1.61 9.83
CA GLU A 28 -9.00 1.62 11.23
C GLU A 28 -7.92 0.58 11.52
N GLY A 29 -6.81 1.02 12.10
CA GLY A 29 -5.72 0.12 12.47
C GLY A 29 -4.77 -0.26 11.33
N TRP A 30 -4.85 0.35 10.14
CA TRP A 30 -3.89 0.11 9.04
C TRP A 30 -2.42 0.26 9.48
N ARG A 31 -2.16 1.19 10.41
CA ARG A 31 -0.84 1.41 11.01
C ARG A 31 -0.36 0.19 11.79
N ALA A 32 -1.23 -0.40 12.63
CA ALA A 32 -0.92 -1.60 13.38
C ALA A 32 -0.71 -2.80 12.45
N GLN A 33 -1.50 -2.92 11.40
CA GLN A 33 -1.32 -3.95 10.37
C GLN A 33 0.01 -3.79 9.63
N MET A 34 0.40 -2.57 9.25
CA MET A 34 1.72 -2.33 8.66
C MET A 34 2.85 -2.69 9.63
N GLN A 35 2.75 -2.31 10.90
CA GLN A 35 3.72 -2.71 11.91
C GLN A 35 3.83 -4.24 11.99
N ALA A 36 2.72 -4.97 11.96
CA ALA A 36 2.71 -6.42 12.04
C ALA A 36 3.25 -7.11 10.77
N LEU A 37 2.95 -6.57 9.58
CA LEU A 37 3.27 -7.20 8.30
C LEU A 37 4.66 -6.85 7.78
N ILE A 38 5.13 -5.62 8.04
CA ILE A 38 6.38 -5.08 7.49
C ILE A 38 7.31 -4.45 8.54
N GLY A 39 6.91 -4.40 9.82
CA GLY A 39 7.75 -3.90 10.91
C GLY A 39 7.97 -2.38 10.93
N MET A 40 7.40 -1.64 9.99
CA MET A 40 7.60 -0.20 9.83
C MET A 40 6.29 0.51 9.48
N VAL A 41 6.14 1.75 9.95
CA VAL A 41 4.96 2.59 9.71
C VAL A 41 5.41 4.03 9.42
N PRO A 42 4.76 4.76 8.49
CA PRO A 42 5.00 6.18 8.28
C PRO A 42 4.78 7.00 9.55
N PRO A 43 5.46 8.13 9.76
CA PRO A 43 5.17 9.02 10.87
C PRO A 43 3.72 9.51 10.84
N GLU A 44 3.13 9.79 12.00
CA GLU A 44 1.80 10.39 12.05
C GLU A 44 1.84 11.79 11.40
N PRO A 45 0.85 12.14 10.57
CA PRO A 45 0.74 13.50 10.07
C PRO A 45 0.62 14.46 11.25
N ARG A 46 1.42 15.52 11.26
CA ARG A 46 1.27 16.59 12.25
C ARG A 46 -0.13 17.19 12.10
N GLU A 47 -0.84 17.36 13.21
CA GLU A 47 -2.13 18.06 13.21
C GLU A 47 -1.95 19.43 12.54
N PRO A 48 -2.86 19.85 11.65
CA PRO A 48 -2.76 21.15 11.03
C PRO A 48 -2.89 22.21 12.13
N GLU A 49 -1.81 22.92 12.43
CA GLU A 49 -1.75 23.98 13.45
C GLU A 49 -2.69 25.17 13.16
N ARG A 50 -3.50 25.15 12.09
CA ARG A 50 -4.38 26.25 11.67
C ARG A 50 -5.67 25.71 11.03
N GLU A 51 -6.82 26.12 11.57
CA GLU A 51 -8.18 25.74 11.14
C GLU A 51 -8.50 26.06 9.66
N ASP A 52 -7.71 26.92 9.00
CA ASP A 52 -8.04 27.47 7.69
C ASP A 52 -7.45 26.73 6.48
N LYS A 53 -6.59 25.72 6.68
CA LYS A 53 -6.07 24.91 5.57
C LYS A 53 -6.95 23.68 5.38
N LYS A 54 -7.83 23.77 4.37
CA LYS A 54 -8.48 22.68 3.62
C LYS A 54 -7.98 21.31 4.08
N LYS A 55 -8.70 20.68 5.04
CA LYS A 55 -8.36 19.38 5.67
C LYS A 55 -7.52 18.56 4.71
N GLU A 56 -6.19 18.61 4.87
CA GLU A 56 -5.31 17.85 4.02
C GLU A 56 -5.66 16.41 4.35
N ARG A 57 -6.37 15.74 3.43
CA ARG A 57 -6.90 14.40 3.66
C ARG A 57 -5.73 13.56 4.16
N VAL A 58 -5.81 13.15 5.42
CA VAL A 58 -4.82 12.27 6.04
C VAL A 58 -4.67 11.08 5.11
N ALA A 59 -3.44 10.82 4.66
CA ALA A 59 -3.19 9.79 3.67
C ALA A 59 -3.79 8.48 4.16
N ALA A 60 -4.59 7.84 3.30
CA ALA A 60 -5.23 6.58 3.59
C ALA A 60 -4.21 5.41 3.48
N GLY A 61 -3.08 5.52 4.18
CA GLY A 61 -1.99 4.54 4.17
C GLY A 61 -0.61 5.18 4.04
N ALA A 62 0.40 4.36 3.75
CA ALA A 62 1.73 4.84 3.44
C ALA A 62 1.79 5.49 2.06
N THR A 63 2.42 6.67 1.99
CA THR A 63 2.64 7.34 0.71
C THR A 63 3.70 6.60 -0.10
N PHE A 64 3.61 6.70 -1.43
CA PHE A 64 4.64 6.16 -2.32
C PHE A 64 6.04 6.68 -1.98
N THR A 65 6.17 7.97 -1.64
CA THR A 65 7.46 8.56 -1.27
C THR A 65 8.04 7.89 -0.03
N TRP A 66 7.22 7.59 0.98
CA TRP A 66 7.69 6.88 2.17
C TRP A 66 8.09 5.44 1.84
N ILE A 67 7.29 4.71 1.06
CA ILE A 67 7.60 3.33 0.66
C ILE A 67 8.93 3.30 -0.11
N SER A 68 9.11 4.17 -1.10
CA SER A 68 10.34 4.24 -1.90
C SER A 68 11.56 4.57 -1.05
N SER A 69 11.45 5.46 -0.07
CA SER A 69 12.60 5.81 0.80
C SER A 69 13.03 4.68 1.72
N ASN A 70 12.11 3.78 2.12
CA ASN A 70 12.40 2.72 3.09
C ASN A 70 12.62 1.35 2.45
N PHE A 71 12.04 1.09 1.27
CA PHE A 71 11.97 -0.26 0.69
C PHE A 71 12.39 -0.31 -0.80
N ALA A 72 13.02 0.73 -1.35
CA ALA A 72 13.43 0.71 -2.76
C ALA A 72 14.48 -0.36 -3.09
N HIS A 73 15.37 -0.69 -2.14
CA HIS A 73 16.45 -1.65 -2.35
C HIS A 73 16.51 -2.62 -1.19
N CYS A 74 16.32 -3.91 -1.47
CA CYS A 74 16.57 -4.98 -0.50
C CYS A 74 18.10 -5.12 -0.32
N PRO A 75 18.61 -5.17 0.92
CA PRO A 75 20.02 -5.46 1.17
C PRO A 75 20.47 -6.80 0.59
N ASP A 76 21.74 -6.89 0.16
CA ASP A 76 22.32 -8.13 -0.40
C ASP A 76 22.46 -9.25 0.63
N ASP A 77 22.60 -8.89 1.91
CA ASP A 77 22.72 -9.80 3.05
C ASP A 77 21.37 -10.12 3.72
N ALA A 78 20.26 -9.86 3.00
CA ALA A 78 18.93 -10.05 3.54
C ALA A 78 18.61 -11.51 3.85
N ASN A 79 18.12 -11.76 5.06
CA ASN A 79 17.55 -13.05 5.41
C ASN A 79 16.19 -13.27 4.74
N GLU A 80 15.69 -14.50 4.77
CA GLU A 80 14.47 -14.89 4.07
C GLU A 80 13.24 -14.07 4.52
N ASP A 81 13.13 -13.75 5.81
CA ASP A 81 12.03 -12.96 6.34
C ASP A 81 12.07 -11.50 5.87
N MET A 82 13.27 -10.94 5.75
CA MET A 82 13.45 -9.60 5.19
C MET A 82 13.12 -9.61 3.70
N VAL A 83 13.58 -10.60 2.93
CA VAL A 83 13.21 -10.74 1.50
C VAL A 83 11.68 -10.85 1.33
N LYS A 84 11.01 -11.64 2.17
CA LYS A 84 9.53 -11.74 2.17
C LYS A 84 8.88 -10.39 2.45
N THR A 85 9.43 -9.61 3.37
CA THR A 85 8.93 -8.26 3.70
C THR A 85 9.08 -7.32 2.51
N TYR A 86 10.26 -7.26 1.89
CA TYR A 86 10.48 -6.45 0.69
C TYR A 86 9.59 -6.89 -0.49
N ALA A 87 9.39 -8.20 -0.68
CA ALA A 87 8.48 -8.73 -1.69
C ALA A 87 7.03 -8.30 -1.45
N ARG A 88 6.53 -8.35 -0.21
CA ARG A 88 5.18 -7.86 0.14
C ARG A 88 5.02 -6.38 -0.19
N VAL A 89 6.00 -5.56 0.18
CA VAL A 89 5.97 -4.11 -0.10
C VAL A 89 6.03 -3.85 -1.61
N TYR A 90 6.85 -4.59 -2.35
CA TYR A 90 6.91 -4.48 -3.81
C TYR A 90 5.60 -4.87 -4.48
N MET A 91 4.97 -5.97 -4.05
CA MET A 91 3.65 -6.38 -4.56
C MET A 91 2.60 -5.30 -4.29
N TRP A 92 2.61 -4.69 -3.10
CA TRP A 92 1.72 -3.57 -2.80
C TRP A 92 1.97 -2.36 -3.72
N TYR A 93 3.24 -2.05 -4.02
CA TYR A 93 3.59 -1.01 -4.99
C TYR A 93 3.06 -1.34 -6.40
N VAL A 94 3.27 -2.56 -6.90
CA VAL A 94 2.81 -2.98 -8.23
C VAL A 94 1.28 -2.91 -8.31
N VAL A 95 0.57 -3.46 -7.33
CA VAL A 95 -0.89 -3.44 -7.28
C VAL A 95 -1.40 -2.00 -7.21
N SER A 96 -0.81 -1.16 -6.35
CA SER A 96 -1.29 0.21 -6.20
C SER A 96 -1.10 1.06 -7.45
N ARG A 97 0.00 0.87 -8.19
CA ARG A 97 0.31 1.62 -9.41
C ARG A 97 -0.43 1.13 -10.65
N THR A 98 -0.69 -0.18 -10.73
CA THR A 98 -1.40 -0.78 -11.86
C THR A 98 -2.92 -0.63 -11.72
N MET A 99 -3.44 -0.72 -10.49
CA MET A 99 -4.89 -0.66 -10.24
C MET A 99 -5.42 0.73 -9.92
N PHE A 100 -4.61 1.61 -9.31
CA PHE A 100 -5.02 2.97 -8.98
C PHE A 100 -4.19 3.99 -9.74
N ALA A 101 -4.83 4.65 -10.71
CA ALA A 101 -4.22 5.69 -11.52
C ALA A 101 -3.72 6.89 -10.67
N ASP A 102 -4.22 7.05 -9.44
CA ASP A 102 -3.71 8.00 -8.45
C ASP A 102 -2.96 7.29 -7.29
N GLY A 103 -1.71 6.89 -7.52
CA GLY A 103 -0.84 6.28 -6.47
C GLY A 103 -0.54 7.17 -5.24
N THR A 104 -1.27 8.28 -5.08
CA THR A 104 -1.27 9.14 -3.89
C THR A 104 -2.30 8.70 -2.83
N GLY A 105 -3.25 7.82 -3.18
CA GLY A 105 -4.34 7.41 -2.26
C GLY A 105 -5.29 8.56 -1.88
N LYS A 106 -5.22 9.71 -2.56
CA LYS A 106 -6.03 10.91 -2.26
C LYS A 106 -7.46 10.78 -2.80
N ASN A 107 -7.66 9.93 -3.80
CA ASN A 107 -8.95 9.68 -4.44
C ASN A 107 -9.46 8.24 -4.25
N ALA A 108 -8.80 7.41 -3.44
CA ALA A 108 -9.39 6.14 -2.99
C ALA A 108 -10.68 6.49 -2.22
N ARG A 109 -11.83 6.08 -2.78
CA ARG A 109 -13.17 6.53 -2.40
C ARG A 109 -13.96 5.38 -1.83
#